data_AF-A0A967S920-F1
#
_entry.id   AF-A0A967S920-F1
#
_cell.length_a   1.000
_cell.length_b   1.000
_cell.length_c   1.000
_cell.angle_alpha   90.00
_cell.angle_beta   90.00
_cell.angle_gamma   90.00
#
_symmetry.space_group_name_H-M   'P 1'
#
loop_
_entity.id
_entity.type
_entity.pdbx_description
1 polymer ?
#
loop_
_entity_poly.entity_id
_entity_poly.type
_entity_poly.pdbx_seq_one_letter_code
_entity_poly.pdbx_strand_id
1 'polypeptide(L)' 'MNGDLRDRIEKRDLTMGVIGLGYVGLPLAVEMAKAGYSTLGFDVAADVVDGVNAGRSHIGDVSGEELAPLVRGGGLRAT' A
#
# COMPACT_ATOMS: atom_id res chain seq x y z
N MET A 1 -20.13 0.40 -21.25
CA MET A 1 -19.11 1.13 -20.45
C MET A 1 -18.71 0.42 -19.14
N ASN A 2 -19.20 -0.79 -18.81
CA ASN A 2 -18.82 -1.50 -17.56
C ASN A 2 -17.75 -2.60 -17.74
N GLY A 3 -17.30 -2.90 -18.97
CA GLY A 3 -16.26 -3.91 -19.21
C GLY A 3 -14.85 -3.44 -18.80
N ASP A 4 -14.56 -2.15 -19.00
CA ASP A 4 -13.21 -1.60 -18.81
C ASP A 4 -12.73 -1.67 -17.35
N LEU A 5 -13.58 -1.31 -16.38
CA LEU A 5 -13.17 -1.35 -14.96
C LEU A 5 -12.96 -2.78 -14.45
N ARG A 6 -13.89 -3.70 -14.76
CA ARG A 6 -13.78 -5.09 -14.32
C ARG A 6 -12.50 -5.73 -14.88
N ASP A 7 -12.23 -5.53 -16.17
CA ASP A 7 -11.03 -6.06 -16.82
C ASP A 7 -9.75 -5.53 -16.16
N ARG A 8 -9.72 -4.24 -15.80
CA ARG A 8 -8.57 -3.62 -15.12
C ARG A 8 -8.39 -4.13 -13.69
N ILE A 9 -9.47 -4.41 -12.96
CA ILE A 9 -9.41 -5.08 -11.65
C ILE A 9 -8.80 -6.47 -11.81
N GLU A 10 -9.34 -7.29 -12.73
CA GLU A 10 -8.87 -8.67 -12.94
C GLU A 10 -7.39 -8.73 -13.39
N LYS A 11 -6.97 -7.77 -14.20
CA LYS A 11 -5.58 -7.61 -14.67
C LYS A 11 -4.65 -6.93 -13.66
N ARG A 12 -5.18 -6.42 -12.54
CA ARG A 12 -4.44 -5.62 -11.54
C ARG A 12 -3.82 -4.34 -12.10
N ASP A 13 -4.44 -3.79 -13.15
CA ASP A 13 -4.02 -2.57 -13.86
C ASP A 13 -4.73 -1.32 -13.30
N LEU A 14 -4.64 -1.19 -11.98
CA LEU A 14 -5.20 -0.09 -11.21
C LEU A 14 -4.24 0.28 -10.10
N THR A 15 -4.20 1.59 -9.80
CA THR A 15 -3.58 2.07 -8.58
C THR A 15 -4.64 2.12 -7.47
N MET A 16 -4.38 1.40 -6.37
CA MET A 16 -5.22 1.39 -5.19
C MET A 16 -4.78 2.49 -4.22
N GLY A 17 -5.71 3.32 -3.77
CA GLY A 17 -5.46 4.39 -2.80
C GLY A 17 -5.97 4.01 -1.41
N VAL A 18 -5.15 4.23 -0.36
CA VAL A 18 -5.56 4.05 1.04
C VAL A 18 -5.32 5.35 1.79
N ILE A 19 -6.36 5.94 2.39
CA ILE A 19 -6.27 7.19 3.16
C ILE A 19 -6.24 6.86 4.66
N GLY A 20 -5.19 7.30 5.33
CA GLY A 20 -4.82 6.91 6.69
C GLY A 20 -4.03 5.60 6.67
N LEU A 21 -2.82 5.63 7.22
CA LEU A 21 -1.90 4.48 7.29
C LEU A 21 -1.72 3.98 8.73
N GLY A 22 -2.69 4.22 9.60
CA GLY A 22 -2.69 3.65 10.95
C GLY A 22 -2.96 2.14 10.97
N TYR A 23 -3.42 1.66 12.14
CA TYR A 23 -3.58 0.23 12.44
C TYR A 23 -4.40 -0.58 11.42
N VAL A 24 -5.40 0.02 10.76
CA VAL A 24 -6.22 -0.66 9.73
C VAL A 24 -5.71 -0.36 8.32
N GLY A 25 -5.24 0.86 8.09
CA GLY A 25 -4.88 1.33 6.76
C GLY A 25 -3.58 0.71 6.24
N LEU A 26 -2.54 0.60 7.08
CA LEU A 26 -1.28 0.01 6.65
C LEU A 26 -1.42 -1.48 6.30
N PRO A 27 -2.07 -2.35 7.12
CA PRO A 27 -2.29 -3.74 6.71
C PRO A 27 -3.09 -3.85 5.41
N LEU A 28 -4.12 -3.01 5.23
CA LEU A 28 -4.91 -2.99 3.99
C LEU A 28 -4.04 -2.65 2.76
N ALA A 29 -3.21 -1.61 2.87
CA ALA A 29 -2.32 -1.19 1.79
C ALA A 29 -1.28 -2.28 1.46
N VAL A 30 -0.77 -2.97 2.47
CA VAL A 30 0.15 -4.10 2.33
C VAL A 30 -0.52 -5.28 1.62
N GLU A 31 -1.74 -5.65 2.01
CA GLU A 31 -2.47 -6.74 1.35
C GLU A 31 -2.84 -6.40 -0.11
N MET A 32 -3.18 -5.14 -0.41
CA MET A 32 -3.38 -4.69 -1.79
C MET A 32 -2.10 -4.82 -2.64
N ALA A 33 -0.95 -4.43 -2.08
CA ALA A 33 0.34 -4.57 -2.76
C ALA A 33 0.74 -6.04 -2.95
N LYS A 34 0.54 -6.90 -1.94
CA LYS A 34 0.75 -8.36 -2.04
C LYS A 34 -0.18 -9.00 -3.07
N ALA A 35 -1.41 -8.51 -3.18
CA ALA A 35 -2.36 -8.94 -4.20
C ALA A 35 -1.93 -8.52 -5.62
N GLY A 36 -0.86 -7.73 -5.78
CA GLY A 36 -0.26 -7.36 -7.06
C GLY A 36 -0.75 -6.04 -7.63
N TYR A 37 -1.46 -5.23 -6.84
CA TYR A 37 -1.83 -3.88 -7.25
C TYR A 37 -0.70 -2.89 -6.92
N SER A 38 -0.58 -1.84 -7.73
CA SER A 38 0.18 -0.66 -7.32
C SER A 38 -0.60 0.07 -6.23
N THR A 39 0.00 0.30 -5.07
CA THR A 39 -0.69 0.89 -3.93
C THR A 39 -0.06 2.22 -3.52
N LEU A 40 -0.92 3.22 -3.32
CA LEU A 40 -0.57 4.55 -2.80
C LEU A 40 -1.27 4.78 -1.46
N GLY A 41 -0.48 4.84 -0.40
CA GLY A 41 -0.92 5.25 0.93
C GLY A 41 -0.87 6.76 1.10
N PHE A 42 -1.83 7.32 1.83
CA PHE A 42 -1.86 8.73 2.21
C PHE A 42 -1.91 8.85 3.73
N ASP A 43 -1.06 9.67 4.33
CA ASP A 43 -1.20 10.03 5.74
C ASP A 43 -0.82 11.50 5.97
N VAL A 44 -1.40 12.12 7.00
CA VAL A 44 -1.06 13.49 7.40
C VAL A 44 0.21 13.55 8.24
N ALA A 45 0.60 12.42 8.84
CA ALA A 45 1.78 12.29 9.68
C ALA A 45 3.01 11.97 8.82
N ALA A 46 3.90 12.95 8.66
CA ALA A 46 5.09 12.82 7.82
C ALA A 46 6.03 11.69 8.29
N ASP A 47 6.12 11.44 9.60
CA ASP A 47 6.91 10.35 10.17
C ASP A 47 6.37 8.97 9.80
N VAL A 48 5.04 8.83 9.69
CA VAL A 48 4.40 7.62 9.17
C VAL A 48 4.75 7.44 7.70
N VAL A 49 4.63 8.49 6.89
CA VAL A 49 4.95 8.45 5.45
C VAL A 49 6.42 8.05 5.23
N ASP A 50 7.35 8.72 5.92
CA ASP A 50 8.78 8.45 5.82
C ASP A 50 9.14 7.04 6.32
N GLY A 51 8.50 6.59 7.41
CA GLY A 51 8.65 5.24 7.93
C GLY A 51 8.24 4.19 6.90
N VAL A 52 7.04 4.34 6.34
CA VAL A 52 6.50 3.40 5.33
C VAL A 52 7.38 3.40 4.07
N ASN A 53 7.76 4.57 3.54
CA ASN A 53 8.64 4.66 2.37
C ASN A 53 10.05 4.12 2.62
N ALA A 54 10.48 4.02 3.87
CA ALA A 54 11.72 3.34 4.26
C ALA A 54 11.54 1.85 4.58
N GLY A 55 10.34 1.29 4.37
CA GLY A 55 10.03 -0.11 4.66
C GLY A 55 9.89 -0.44 6.15
N ARG A 56 9.66 0.57 7.00
CA ARG A 56 9.51 0.41 8.46
C ARG A 56 8.06 0.62 8.87
N SER A 57 7.52 -0.36 9.58
CA SER A 57 6.18 -0.26 10.17
C SER A 57 6.22 0.52 11.49
N HIS A 58 5.18 1.31 11.75
CA HIS A 58 4.94 1.99 13.02
C HIS A 58 3.87 1.30 13.87
N ILE A 59 3.31 0.19 13.38
CA ILE A 59 2.33 -0.66 14.08
C ILE A 59 2.88 -2.08 14.27
N GLY A 60 2.33 -2.82 15.22
CA GLY A 60 2.78 -4.19 15.53
C GLY A 60 2.32 -5.27 14.53
N ASP A 61 1.23 -5.02 13.80
CA ASP A 61 0.57 -6.04 12.98
C ASP A 61 1.19 -6.25 11.60
N VAL A 62 1.99 -5.29 11.15
CA VAL A 62 2.77 -5.38 9.91
C VAL A 62 4.24 -5.33 10.29
N SER A 63 4.99 -6.36 9.92
CA SER A 63 6.43 -6.39 10.16
C SER A 63 7.19 -5.59 9.10
N GLY A 64 8.39 -5.10 9.43
CA GLY A 64 9.29 -4.53 8.42
C GLY A 64 9.74 -5.55 7.37
N GLU A 65 9.82 -6.83 7.73
CA GLU A 65 10.16 -7.92 6.81
C GLU A 65 9.10 -8.10 5.72
N GLU A 66 7.84 -7.84 6.06
CA GLU A 66 6.70 -7.88 5.16
C GLU A 66 6.56 -6.60 4.32
N LEU A 67 6.76 -5.45 4.96
CA LEU A 67 6.58 -4.14 4.31
C LEU A 67 7.74 -3.78 3.35
N ALA A 68 8.98 -3.99 3.78
CA ALA A 68 10.15 -3.50 3.05
C ALA A 68 10.31 -4.08 1.62
N PRO A 69 10.02 -5.37 1.35
CA PRO A 69 10.02 -5.89 -0.01
C PRO A 69 9.00 -5.21 -0.92
N LEU A 70 7.81 -4.89 -0.42
CA LEU A 70 6.73 -4.25 -1.19
C LEU A 70 7.12 -2.82 -1.59
N VAL A 71 7.76 -2.10 -0.67
CA VAL A 71 8.24 -0.74 -0.90
C VAL A 71 9.41 -0.73 -1.88
N ARG A 72 10.43 -1.57 -1.65
CA ARG A 72 11.58 -1.70 -2.57
C ARG A 72 11.16 -2.15 -3.97
N GLY A 73 10.15 -3.00 -4.07
CA GLY A 73 9.57 -3.47 -5.33
C GLY A 73 8.65 -2.46 -6.02
N GLY A 74 8.40 -1.30 -5.41
CA GLY A 74 7.49 -0.27 -5.94
C GLY A 74 6.00 -0.63 -5.87
N GLY A 75 5.65 -1.71 -5.18
CA GLY A 75 4.26 -2.15 -4.98
C GLY A 75 3.49 -1.29 -4.00
N LEU A 76 4.19 -0.65 -3.06
CA LEU A 76 3.61 0.29 -2.10
C LEU A 76 4.49 1.53 -1.93
N ARG A 77 3.87 2.73 -1.96
CA ARG A 77 4.49 3.98 -1.54
C ARG A 77 3.51 4.81 -0.71
N ALA A 78 4.00 5.71 0.13
CA ALA A 78 3.21 6.64 0.93
C ALA A 78 3.47 8.10 0.53
N THR A 79 2.48 8.98 0.77
CA THR A 79 2.58 10.43 0.60
C THR A 79 1.76 11.19 1.63
#